data_AF-A0A7S1S7I6-F1
#
_entry.id   AF-A0A7S1S7I6-F1
#
_cell.length_a   1.000
_cell.length_b   1.000
_cell.length_c   1.000
_cell.angle_alpha   90.00
_cell.angle_beta   90.00
_cell.angle_gamma   90.00
#
_symmetry.space_group_name_H-M   'P 1'
#
loop_
_entity.id
_entity.type
_entity.pdbx_description
1 polymer ?
#
loop_
_entity_poly.entity_id
_entity_poly.type
_entity_poly.pdbx_seq_one_letter_code
_entity_poly.pdbx_strand_id
1 'polypeptide(L)'
;KKSDTVLEITELPVKVWTLGYKEFLEELMAQDKRKPDDDHSTIEEFREYHTEQSVHFELKLSREKMSKVEHQGFEKVFKLRSSIATSNMMLFNHEAKITRYNSSLEILVDFCVLRRAMYVKRKAYLVGKLTREKEILSNKARFILMVVQGELELRKRKKAELLQELR
;
A
#
# COMPACT_ATOMS: atom_id res chain seq x y z
N LYS A 1 -19.32 0.83 24.35
CA LYS A 1 -19.79 0.75 25.76
C LYS A 1 -20.18 -0.69 26.05
N LYS A 2 -19.54 -1.34 27.02
CA LYS A 2 -19.82 -2.74 27.40
C LYS A 2 -20.72 -2.82 28.63
N SER A 3 -20.59 -1.85 29.55
CA SER A 3 -21.48 -1.68 30.70
C SER A 3 -21.55 -0.20 31.11
N ASP A 4 -22.31 0.13 32.15
CA ASP A 4 -22.42 1.50 32.69
C ASP A 4 -21.13 2.02 33.34
N THR A 5 -20.10 1.19 33.47
CA THR A 5 -18.80 1.55 34.03
C THR A 5 -17.63 1.11 33.17
N VAL A 6 -17.88 0.35 32.08
CA VAL A 6 -16.81 -0.20 31.22
C VAL A 6 -16.99 0.25 29.78
N LEU A 7 -15.92 0.82 29.24
CA LEU A 7 -15.80 1.24 27.85
C LEU A 7 -14.59 0.57 27.20
N GLU A 8 -14.78 -0.03 26.02
CA GLU A 8 -13.69 -0.61 25.24
C GLU A 8 -13.35 0.30 24.05
N ILE A 9 -12.05 0.48 23.81
CA ILE A 9 -11.47 1.14 22.64
C ILE A 9 -10.64 0.12 21.90
N THR A 10 -11.14 -0.35 20.76
CA THR A 10 -10.55 -1.42 19.95
C THR A 10 -9.84 -0.93 18.70
N GLU A 11 -9.88 0.38 18.42
CA GLU A 11 -9.24 0.97 17.25
C GLU A 11 -8.81 2.41 17.56
N LEU A 12 -7.71 2.85 16.94
CA LEU A 12 -7.23 4.22 17.05
C LEU A 12 -7.24 4.90 15.68
N PRO A 13 -7.34 6.24 15.63
CA PRO A 13 -7.21 6.96 14.38
C PRO A 13 -5.87 6.69 13.71
N VAL A 14 -5.85 6.64 12.38
CA VAL A 14 -4.62 6.49 11.59
C VAL A 14 -3.60 7.55 12.00
N LYS A 15 -2.33 7.14 12.17
CA LYS A 15 -1.19 7.93 12.71
C LYS A 15 -1.18 8.16 14.22
N VAL A 16 -2.09 7.54 14.99
CA VAL A 16 -2.01 7.53 16.45
C VAL A 16 -1.34 6.24 16.89
N TRP A 17 -0.24 6.36 17.62
CA TRP A 17 0.50 5.22 18.15
C TRP A 17 -0.05 4.79 19.50
N THR A 18 -0.10 3.48 19.73
CA THR A 18 -0.60 2.88 20.98
C THR A 18 0.10 3.44 22.21
N LEU A 19 1.43 3.59 22.18
CA LEU A 19 2.21 4.12 23.31
C LEU A 19 1.85 5.57 23.63
N GLY A 20 1.83 6.47 22.63
CA GLY A 20 1.44 7.86 22.86
C GLY A 20 -0.02 8.02 23.26
N TYR A 21 -0.89 7.11 22.82
CA TYR A 21 -2.29 7.08 23.25
C TYR A 21 -2.43 6.59 24.70
N LYS A 22 -1.61 5.62 25.13
CA LYS A 22 -1.54 5.18 26.52
C LYS A 22 -1.15 6.31 27.46
N GLU A 23 -0.09 7.06 27.13
CA GLU A 23 0.33 8.24 27.91
C GLU A 23 -0.82 9.25 28.06
N PHE A 24 -1.59 9.49 26.99
CA PHE A 24 -2.79 10.32 27.04
C PHE A 24 -3.89 9.76 27.97
N LEU A 25 -4.11 8.44 28.00
CA LEU A 25 -5.05 7.83 28.95
C LEU A 25 -4.55 7.95 30.40
N GLU A 26 -3.23 7.85 30.63
CA GLU A 26 -2.60 8.05 31.94
C GLU A 26 -2.76 9.49 32.44
N GLU A 27 -2.63 10.49 31.56
CA GLU A 27 -2.95 11.89 31.87
C GLU A 27 -4.42 12.08 32.29
N LEU A 28 -5.36 11.35 31.65
CA LEU A 28 -6.79 11.38 32.02
C LEU A 28 -7.09 10.68 33.35
N MET A 29 -6.16 9.90 33.89
CA MET A 29 -6.23 9.34 35.25
C MET A 29 -5.62 10.28 36.30
N ALA A 30 -4.63 11.10 35.92
CA ALA A 30 -3.90 11.94 36.85
C ALA A 30 -4.77 13.08 37.43
N GLN A 31 -4.79 13.20 38.75
CA GLN A 31 -5.40 14.34 39.45
C GLN A 31 -4.38 15.50 39.50
N ASP A 32 -4.76 16.69 39.04
CA ASP A 32 -3.96 17.88 39.29
C ASP A 32 -4.05 18.26 40.78
N LYS A 33 -3.07 17.81 41.56
CA LYS A 33 -3.00 18.03 43.02
C LYS A 33 -2.95 19.50 43.44
N ARG A 34 -2.89 20.45 42.49
CA ARG A 34 -2.83 21.90 42.74
C ARG A 34 -4.21 22.54 42.91
N LYS A 35 -5.30 21.84 42.58
CA LYS A 35 -6.68 22.33 42.77
C LYS A 35 -7.57 21.22 43.38
N PRO A 36 -7.77 21.21 44.71
CA PRO A 36 -8.51 20.14 45.38
C PRO A 36 -10.01 20.08 45.03
N ASP A 37 -10.58 21.10 44.37
CA ASP A 37 -12.00 21.16 43.98
C ASP A 37 -12.30 20.75 42.52
N ASP A 38 -11.29 20.34 41.74
CA ASP A 38 -11.48 19.94 40.33
C ASP A 38 -11.29 18.42 40.18
N ASP A 39 -12.38 17.64 40.22
CA ASP A 39 -12.37 16.21 39.86
C ASP A 39 -12.17 16.06 38.34
N HIS A 40 -10.93 16.29 37.91
CA HIS A 40 -10.52 16.22 36.51
C HIS A 40 -10.22 14.80 36.02
N SER A 41 -10.15 13.81 36.93
CA SER A 41 -9.92 12.41 36.55
C SER A 41 -11.12 11.88 35.77
N THR A 42 -10.94 11.54 34.49
CA THR A 42 -12.05 11.02 33.65
C THR A 42 -12.13 9.50 33.72
N ILE A 43 -10.99 8.85 33.92
CA ILE A 43 -10.82 7.38 33.95
C ILE A 43 -10.35 6.99 35.36
N GLU A 44 -10.88 5.88 35.89
CA GLU A 44 -10.43 5.32 37.18
C GLU A 44 -9.25 4.36 37.00
N GLU A 45 -9.37 3.46 36.02
CA GLU A 45 -8.38 2.43 35.67
C GLU A 45 -8.54 2.10 34.18
N PHE A 46 -7.47 1.66 33.54
CA PHE A 46 -7.59 0.97 32.26
C PHE A 46 -6.71 -0.29 32.19
N ARG A 47 -7.09 -1.21 31.32
CA ARG A 47 -6.33 -2.43 31.01
C ARG A 47 -6.04 -2.52 29.52
N GLU A 48 -4.89 -3.10 29.19
CA GLU A 48 -4.39 -3.23 27.82
C GLU A 48 -4.42 -4.69 27.40
N TYR A 49 -5.06 -4.96 26.25
CA TYR A 49 -5.15 -6.29 25.63
C TYR A 49 -4.63 -6.24 24.19
N HIS A 50 -3.55 -5.50 23.98
CA HIS A 50 -2.96 -5.27 22.66
C HIS A 50 -2.28 -6.53 22.10
N THR A 51 -2.21 -6.59 20.77
CA THR A 51 -1.29 -7.48 20.05
C THR A 51 -0.36 -6.63 19.19
N GLU A 52 0.56 -7.25 18.45
CA GLU A 52 1.42 -6.53 17.50
C GLU A 52 0.62 -5.80 16.39
N GLN A 53 -0.61 -6.24 16.12
CA GLN A 53 -1.42 -5.75 15.00
C GLN A 53 -2.76 -5.15 15.42
N SER A 54 -3.11 -5.17 16.70
CA SER A 54 -4.41 -4.71 17.18
C SER A 54 -4.32 -3.91 18.48
N VAL A 55 -5.14 -2.88 18.57
CA VAL A 55 -5.32 -2.08 19.79
C VAL A 55 -6.56 -2.56 20.55
N HIS A 56 -6.48 -2.52 21.87
CA HIS A 56 -7.58 -2.84 22.77
C HIS A 56 -7.31 -2.26 24.16
N PHE A 57 -8.01 -1.20 24.51
CA PHE A 57 -8.07 -0.66 25.87
C PHE A 57 -9.44 -0.93 26.48
N GLU A 58 -9.47 -1.51 27.67
CA GLU A 58 -10.67 -1.59 28.51
C GLU A 58 -10.58 -0.51 29.59
N LEU A 59 -11.40 0.53 29.49
CA LEU A 59 -11.45 1.66 30.41
C LEU A 59 -12.55 1.43 31.45
N LYS A 60 -12.23 1.70 32.71
CA LYS A 60 -13.18 1.72 33.83
C LYS A 60 -13.44 3.15 34.28
N LEU A 61 -14.72 3.51 34.34
CA LEU A 61 -15.21 4.83 34.73
C LEU A 61 -16.30 4.69 35.80
N SER A 62 -16.45 5.71 36.63
CA SER A 62 -17.63 5.83 37.50
C SER A 62 -18.89 6.02 36.64
N ARG A 63 -20.07 5.63 37.15
CA ARG A 63 -21.33 5.77 36.41
C ARG A 63 -21.61 7.23 36.01
N GLU A 64 -21.28 8.17 36.89
CA GLU A 64 -21.46 9.61 36.65
C GLU A 64 -20.54 10.09 35.52
N LYS A 65 -19.26 9.71 35.55
CA LYS A 65 -18.29 10.03 34.50
C LYS A 65 -18.67 9.39 33.18
N MET A 66 -19.11 8.13 33.20
CA MET A 66 -19.58 7.43 32.01
C MET A 66 -20.78 8.15 31.36
N SER A 67 -21.78 8.53 32.15
CA SER A 67 -22.93 9.29 31.64
C SER A 67 -22.52 10.67 31.10
N LYS A 68 -21.58 11.36 31.74
CA LYS A 68 -21.06 12.66 31.29
C LYS A 68 -20.32 12.54 29.95
N VAL A 69 -19.46 11.53 29.81
CA VAL A 69 -18.72 11.26 28.58
C VAL A 69 -19.65 10.82 27.45
N GLU A 70 -20.66 10.01 27.75
CA GLU A 70 -21.68 9.59 26.79
C GLU A 70 -22.46 10.80 26.23
N HIS A 71 -22.85 11.75 27.09
CA HIS A 71 -23.51 12.97 26.67
C HIS A 71 -22.61 13.89 25.82
N GLN A 72 -21.31 13.92 26.10
CA GLN A 72 -20.32 14.69 25.32
C GLN A 72 -19.88 13.99 24.02
N GLY A 73 -20.09 12.67 23.93
CA GLY A 73 -19.65 11.79 22.86
C GLY A 73 -18.28 11.15 23.13
N PHE A 74 -18.24 9.81 23.13
CA PHE A 74 -17.02 9.03 23.39
C PHE A 74 -15.86 9.41 22.47
N GLU A 75 -16.12 9.53 21.16
CA GLU A 75 -15.09 9.85 20.17
C GLU A 75 -14.42 11.21 20.43
N LYS A 76 -15.18 12.17 20.94
CA LYS A 76 -14.71 13.52 21.22
C LYS A 76 -13.84 13.54 22.48
N VAL A 77 -14.33 12.93 23.56
CA VAL A 77 -13.61 12.90 24.85
C VAL A 77 -12.30 12.12 24.73
N PHE A 78 -12.35 10.95 24.09
CA PHE A 78 -11.19 10.08 23.93
C PHE A 78 -10.38 10.36 22.66
N LYS A 79 -10.65 11.45 21.94
CA LYS A 79 -9.90 11.86 20.73
C LYS A 79 -9.79 10.74 19.68
N LEU A 80 -10.83 9.93 19.53
CA LEU A 80 -10.89 8.81 18.57
C LEU A 80 -11.28 9.25 17.15
N ARG A 81 -11.27 10.56 16.88
CA ARG A 81 -11.53 11.12 15.56
C ARG A 81 -10.39 12.04 15.17
N SER A 82 -9.79 11.76 14.01
CA SER A 82 -8.80 12.63 13.37
C SER A 82 -9.29 13.04 11.98
N SER A 83 -8.77 14.15 11.48
CA SER A 83 -9.01 14.62 10.12
C SER A 83 -7.69 14.63 9.35
N ILE A 84 -7.69 14.08 8.14
CA ILE A 84 -6.53 14.07 7.25
C ILE A 84 -6.88 14.94 6.04
N ALA A 85 -6.26 16.12 5.94
CA ALA A 85 -6.42 16.99 4.79
C ALA A 85 -5.66 16.44 3.58
N THR A 86 -6.33 16.36 2.43
CA THR A 86 -5.76 15.90 1.15
C THR A 86 -5.61 17.04 0.13
N SER A 87 -5.58 18.29 0.60
CA SER A 87 -5.55 19.50 -0.25
C SER A 87 -4.21 19.74 -0.98
N ASN A 88 -3.15 19.06 -0.56
CA ASN A 88 -1.79 19.22 -1.09
C ASN A 88 -1.25 17.91 -1.70
N MET A 89 -1.74 17.54 -2.89
CA MET A 89 -1.23 16.41 -3.67
C MET A 89 -0.26 16.92 -4.74
N MET A 90 1.01 17.12 -4.35
CA MET A 90 2.10 17.54 -5.23
C MET A 90 2.98 16.34 -5.57
N LEU A 91 3.04 15.97 -6.85
CA LEU A 91 3.81 14.81 -7.31
C LEU A 91 4.61 15.17 -8.57
N PHE A 92 5.65 14.41 -8.86
CA PHE A 92 6.31 14.46 -10.16
C PHE A 92 5.47 13.71 -11.18
N ASN A 93 5.16 14.37 -12.30
CA ASN A 93 4.49 13.73 -13.44
C ASN A 93 5.49 12.90 -14.28
N HIS A 94 4.99 12.30 -15.36
CA HIS A 94 5.80 11.48 -16.25
C HIS A 94 6.91 12.23 -17.00
N GLU A 95 6.87 13.57 -17.04
CA GLU A 95 7.91 14.45 -17.57
C GLU A 95 8.88 14.94 -16.48
N ALA A 96 8.80 14.37 -15.26
CA ALA A 96 9.55 14.78 -14.08
C ALA A 96 9.29 16.25 -13.66
N LYS A 97 8.12 16.80 -13.99
CA LYS A 97 7.69 18.13 -13.53
C LYS A 97 6.80 18.02 -12.29
N ILE A 98 7.05 18.89 -11.32
CA ILE A 98 6.20 19.01 -10.12
C ILE A 98 4.82 19.52 -10.56
N THR A 99 3.79 18.73 -10.29
CA THR A 99 2.41 19.00 -10.67
C THR A 99 1.51 18.89 -9.44
N ARG A 100 0.60 19.86 -9.29
CA ARG A 100 -0.47 19.79 -8.28
C ARG A 100 -1.66 19.04 -8.87
N TYR A 101 -2.13 18.04 -8.15
CA TYR A 101 -3.36 17.32 -8.44
C TYR A 101 -4.46 17.75 -7.45
N ASN A 102 -5.67 18.01 -7.93
CA ASN A 102 -6.79 18.41 -7.08
C ASN A 102 -7.55 17.21 -6.51
N SER A 103 -7.43 16.04 -7.16
CA SER A 103 -8.04 14.80 -6.70
C SER A 103 -7.13 13.60 -6.98
N SER A 104 -7.33 12.51 -6.24
CA SER A 104 -6.68 11.23 -6.53
C SER A 104 -7.07 10.65 -7.89
N LEU A 105 -8.22 11.06 -8.43
CA LEU A 105 -8.68 10.63 -9.76
C LEU A 105 -7.84 11.26 -10.88
N GLU A 106 -7.40 12.51 -10.75
CA GLU A 106 -6.51 13.14 -11.73
C GLU A 106 -5.16 12.39 -11.82
N ILE A 107 -4.62 11.98 -10.66
CA ILE A 107 -3.41 11.15 -10.59
C ILE A 107 -3.64 9.83 -11.34
N LEU A 108 -4.79 9.18 -11.11
CA LEU A 108 -5.13 7.91 -11.75
C LEU A 108 -5.27 8.06 -13.28
N VAL A 109 -5.88 9.15 -13.75
CA VAL A 109 -6.03 9.41 -15.20
C VAL A 109 -4.67 9.57 -15.86
N ASP A 110 -3.77 10.38 -15.30
CA ASP A 110 -2.42 10.59 -15.81
C ASP A 110 -1.62 9.26 -15.84
N PHE A 111 -1.71 8.50 -14.75
CA PHE A 111 -1.13 7.15 -14.67
C PHE A 111 -1.66 6.21 -15.76
N CYS A 112 -2.97 6.17 -15.97
CA CYS A 112 -3.60 5.28 -16.96
C CYS A 112 -3.13 5.57 -18.39
N VAL A 113 -2.96 6.84 -18.75
CA VAL A 113 -2.46 7.26 -20.07
C VAL A 113 -1.04 6.74 -20.29
N LEU A 114 -0.14 7.01 -19.34
CA LEU A 114 1.25 6.52 -19.39
C LEU A 114 1.28 4.98 -19.43
N ARG A 115 0.52 4.35 -18.55
CA ARG A 115 0.51 2.89 -18.40
C ARG A 115 0.04 2.21 -19.68
N ARG A 116 -0.98 2.74 -20.36
CA ARG A 116 -1.44 2.25 -21.65
C ARG A 116 -0.34 2.32 -22.71
N ALA A 117 0.37 3.44 -22.82
CA ALA A 117 1.49 3.58 -23.75
C ALA A 117 2.60 2.54 -23.47
N MET A 118 2.90 2.29 -22.19
CA MET A 118 3.87 1.27 -21.80
C MET A 118 3.42 -0.15 -22.14
N TYR A 119 2.13 -0.47 -22.05
CA TYR A 119 1.59 -1.76 -22.51
C TYR A 119 1.79 -1.96 -24.02
N VAL A 120 1.57 -0.93 -24.83
CA VAL A 120 1.80 -0.98 -26.28
C VAL A 120 3.28 -1.25 -26.58
N LYS A 121 4.19 -0.49 -25.94
CA LYS A 121 5.65 -0.70 -26.08
C LYS A 121 6.06 -2.11 -25.68
N ARG A 122 5.54 -2.61 -24.55
CA ARG A 122 5.81 -3.96 -24.07
C ARG A 122 5.32 -5.03 -25.04
N LYS A 123 4.11 -4.87 -25.59
CA LYS A 123 3.57 -5.80 -26.60
C LYS A 123 4.46 -5.85 -27.84
N ALA A 124 4.86 -4.69 -28.37
CA ALA A 124 5.73 -4.62 -29.55
C ALA A 124 7.08 -5.32 -29.30
N TYR A 125 7.69 -5.08 -28.13
CA TYR A 125 8.92 -5.76 -27.73
C TYR A 125 8.75 -7.28 -27.67
N LEU A 126 7.70 -7.77 -27.00
CA LEU A 126 7.46 -9.21 -26.86
C LEU A 126 7.20 -9.87 -28.21
N VAL A 127 6.44 -9.23 -29.10
CA VAL A 127 6.22 -9.72 -30.46
C VAL A 127 7.55 -9.80 -31.22
N GLY A 128 8.36 -8.74 -31.21
CA GLY A 128 9.67 -8.74 -31.89
C GLY A 128 10.61 -9.82 -31.35
N LYS A 129 10.63 -10.02 -30.02
CA LYS A 129 11.40 -11.10 -29.38
C LYS A 129 10.95 -12.48 -29.87
N LEU A 130 9.64 -12.76 -29.80
CA LEU A 130 9.08 -14.05 -30.21
C LEU A 130 9.23 -14.29 -31.71
N THR A 131 9.10 -13.27 -32.55
CA THR A 131 9.33 -13.38 -34.00
C THR A 131 10.78 -13.76 -34.29
N ARG A 132 11.75 -13.13 -33.63
CA ARG A 132 13.16 -13.49 -33.79
C ARG A 132 13.45 -14.92 -33.33
N GLU A 133 12.89 -15.33 -32.19
CA GLU A 133 13.03 -16.70 -31.69
C GLU A 133 12.42 -17.71 -32.67
N LYS A 134 11.22 -17.42 -33.21
CA LYS A 134 10.58 -18.21 -34.25
C LYS A 134 11.47 -18.33 -35.49
N GLU A 135 11.99 -17.23 -36.02
CA GLU A 135 12.84 -17.23 -37.23
C GLU A 135 14.09 -18.09 -37.04
N ILE A 136 14.74 -18.00 -35.87
CA ILE A 136 15.90 -18.83 -35.54
C ILE A 136 15.51 -20.30 -35.53
N LEU A 137 14.41 -20.65 -34.85
CA LEU A 137 13.94 -22.04 -34.77
C LEU A 137 13.50 -22.58 -36.13
N SER A 138 12.79 -21.78 -36.93
CA SER A 138 12.39 -22.15 -38.29
C SER A 138 13.58 -22.40 -39.20
N ASN A 139 14.63 -21.56 -39.14
CA ASN A 139 15.85 -21.78 -39.91
C ASN A 139 16.63 -23.01 -39.43
N LYS A 140 16.70 -23.26 -38.13
CA LYS A 140 17.30 -24.49 -37.58
C LYS A 140 16.56 -25.74 -38.09
N ALA A 141 15.22 -25.73 -38.03
CA ALA A 141 14.40 -26.83 -38.52
C ALA A 141 14.58 -27.05 -40.04
N ARG A 142 14.56 -25.97 -40.82
CA ARG A 142 14.81 -26.01 -42.28
C ARG A 142 16.17 -26.63 -42.60
N PHE A 143 17.23 -26.18 -41.92
CA PHE A 143 18.58 -26.73 -42.12
C PHE A 143 18.63 -28.23 -41.83
N ILE A 144 18.04 -28.67 -40.70
CA ILE A 144 18.00 -30.10 -40.35
C ILE A 144 17.25 -30.91 -41.42
N LEU A 145 16.11 -30.41 -41.91
CA LEU A 145 15.33 -31.08 -42.96
C LEU A 145 16.13 -31.20 -44.27
N MET A 146 16.79 -30.13 -44.73
CA MET A 146 17.60 -30.16 -45.95
C MET A 146 18.73 -31.19 -45.86
N VAL A 147 19.35 -31.35 -44.69
CA VAL A 147 20.40 -32.36 -44.46
C VAL A 147 19.81 -33.77 -44.48
N VAL A 148 18.67 -34.01 -43.82
CA VAL A 148 18.03 -35.33 -43.77
C VAL A 148 17.50 -35.75 -45.15
N GLN A 149 17.02 -34.81 -45.94
CA GLN A 149 16.50 -35.05 -47.30
C GLN A 149 17.62 -35.15 -48.36
N GLY A 150 18.88 -34.90 -47.98
CA GLY A 150 20.02 -34.92 -48.90
C GLY A 150 20.11 -33.72 -49.84
N GLU A 151 19.29 -32.68 -49.62
CA GLU A 151 19.34 -31.41 -50.35
C GLU A 151 20.57 -30.56 -49.97
N LEU A 152 21.14 -30.81 -48.78
CA LEU A 152 22.35 -30.14 -48.29
C LEU A 152 23.36 -31.15 -47.75
N GLU A 153 24.52 -31.27 -48.39
CA GLU A 153 25.62 -32.14 -47.96
C GLU A 153 26.66 -31.33 -47.17
N LEU A 154 26.98 -31.80 -45.96
CA LEU A 154 27.93 -31.11 -45.06
C LEU A 154 29.33 -31.73 -45.10
N ARG A 155 29.47 -32.99 -45.53
CA ARG A 155 30.75 -33.71 -45.46
C ARG A 155 31.76 -33.12 -46.44
N LYS A 156 32.98 -32.89 -45.94
CA LYS A 156 34.16 -32.40 -46.70
C LYS A 156 33.95 -31.05 -47.43
N ARG A 157 32.97 -30.25 -47.03
CA ARG A 157 32.70 -28.90 -47.60
C ARG A 157 33.40 -27.81 -46.80
N LYS A 158 33.89 -26.77 -47.47
CA LYS A 158 34.49 -25.62 -46.79
C LYS A 158 33.39 -24.71 -46.21
N LYS A 159 33.65 -24.14 -45.04
CA LYS A 159 32.72 -23.21 -44.36
C LYS A 159 32.28 -22.04 -45.28
N ALA A 160 33.18 -21.52 -46.10
CA ALA A 160 32.88 -20.41 -47.02
C ALA A 160 31.84 -20.81 -48.08
N GLU A 161 31.93 -22.03 -48.63
CA GLU A 161 31.01 -22.56 -49.63
C GLU A 161 29.61 -22.81 -49.02
N LEU A 162 29.56 -23.39 -47.82
CA LEU A 162 28.31 -23.61 -47.09
C LEU A 162 27.60 -22.29 -46.75
N LEU A 163 28.33 -21.25 -46.35
CA LEU A 163 27.74 -19.93 -46.07
C LEU A 163 27.22 -19.24 -47.34
N GLN A 164 27.75 -19.57 -48.52
CA GLN A 164 27.30 -19.02 -49.79
C GLN A 164 26.00 -19.70 -50.28
N GLU A 165 25.86 -21.00 -50.00
CA GLU A 165 24.66 -21.80 -50.31
C GLU A 165 23.52 -21.61 -49.30
N LEU A 166 23.84 -21.24 -48.05
CA LEU A 166 22.87 -20.96 -46.98
C LEU A 166 22.45 -19.49 -46.88
N ARG A 167 23.03 -18.61 -47.69
CA ARG A 167 22.61 -17.20 -47.82
C ARG A 167 21.23 -17.09 -48.45
#